data_AF-A0A8T5UH84-F1
#
_entry.id   AF-A0A8T5UH84-F1
#
_cell.length_a   1.000
_cell.length_b   1.000
_cell.length_c   1.000
_cell.angle_alpha   90.00
_cell.angle_beta   90.00
_cell.angle_gamma   90.00
#
_symmetry.space_group_name_H-M   'P 1'
#
loop_
_entity.id
_entity.type
_entity.pdbx_description
1 polymer ?
#
loop_
_entity_poly.entity_id
_entity_poly.type
_entity_poly.pdbx_seq_one_letter_code
_entity_poly.pdbx_strand_id
1 'polypeptide(L)' 'MPKQETVCENCGENPNDKLYECIECANQLCDNCVNICLHCNGALCDGCYRDHKKNCK' A
#
# COMPACT_ATOMS: atom_id res chain seq x y z
N MET A 1 -24.24 0.66 -12.13
CA MET A 1 -22.83 1.07 -12.13
C MET A 1 -22.02 -0.13 -11.66
N PRO A 2 -21.08 -0.68 -12.44
CA PRO A 2 -20.23 -1.74 -11.94
C PRO A 2 -19.40 -1.15 -10.78
N LYS A 3 -19.48 -1.76 -9.59
CA LYS A 3 -18.53 -1.46 -8.53
C LYS A 3 -17.16 -1.82 -9.11
N GLN A 4 -16.28 -0.84 -9.29
CA GLN A 4 -14.88 -1.15 -9.56
C GLN A 4 -14.40 -1.92 -8.32
N GLU A 5 -14.20 -3.23 -8.48
CA GLU A 5 -13.55 -4.05 -7.50
C GLU A 5 -12.10 -3.57 -7.45
N THR A 6 -11.80 -2.70 -6.50
CA THR A 6 -10.42 -2.25 -6.30
C THR A 6 -9.67 -3.43 -5.70
N VAL A 7 -8.72 -3.95 -6.47
CA VAL A 7 -7.84 -5.06 -6.05
C VAL A 7 -6.55 -4.50 -5.49
N CYS A 8 -5.92 -5.23 -4.58
CA CYS A 8 -4.56 -4.93 -4.15
C CYS A 8 -3.61 -5.13 -5.32
N GLU A 9 -2.88 -4.08 -5.70
CA GLU A 9 -1.93 -4.12 -6.81
C GLU A 9 -0.63 -4.86 -6.48
N ASN A 10 -0.44 -5.28 -5.22
CA ASN A 10 0.69 -6.09 -4.79
C ASN A 10 0.40 -7.59 -4.89
N CYS A 11 -0.75 -8.07 -4.38
CA CYS A 11 -1.09 -9.50 -4.36
C CYS A 11 -2.19 -9.90 -5.36
N GLY A 12 -2.89 -8.95 -5.98
CA GLY A 12 -4.00 -9.21 -6.89
C GLY A 12 -5.29 -9.66 -6.21
N GLU A 13 -5.33 -9.74 -4.88
CA GLU A 13 -6.54 -10.09 -4.14
C GLU A 13 -7.47 -8.89 -4.00
N ASN A 14 -8.77 -9.14 -3.89
CA ASN A 14 -9.79 -8.13 -3.58
C ASN A 14 -10.03 -8.11 -2.06
N PRO A 15 -9.37 -7.23 -1.28
CA PRO A 15 -9.67 -7.10 0.13
C PRO A 15 -11.05 -6.43 0.28
N ASN A 16 -12.03 -7.16 0.80
CA ASN A 16 -13.38 -6.64 1.06
C ASN A 16 -13.41 -5.54 2.14
N ASP A 17 -12.31 -5.32 2.86
CA ASP A 17 -12.30 -4.54 4.09
C ASP A 17 -11.68 -3.14 3.96
N LYS A 18 -10.51 -3.00 3.32
CA LYS A 18 -9.86 -1.69 3.13
C LYS A 18 -8.66 -1.77 2.19
N LEU A 19 -8.41 -0.67 1.48
CA LEU A 19 -7.17 -0.45 0.75
C LEU A 19 -6.46 0.79 1.28
N TYR A 20 -5.14 0.74 1.20
CA TYR A 20 -4.22 1.82 1.54
C TYR A 20 -3.52 2.27 0.27
N GLU A 21 -3.37 3.58 0.11
CA GLU A 21 -2.61 4.13 -1.01
C GLU A 21 -1.13 4.26 -0.63
N CYS A 22 -0.25 3.70 -1.47
CA CYS A 22 1.20 3.85 -1.32
C CYS A 22 1.60 5.31 -1.51
N ILE A 23 2.24 5.94 -0.54
CA ILE A 23 2.61 7.37 -0.60
C ILE A 23 3.67 7.69 -1.68
N GLU A 24 4.42 6.69 -2.17
CA GLU A 24 5.49 6.88 -3.15
C GLU A 24 5.04 6.60 -4.60
N CYS A 25 4.12 5.64 -4.79
CA CYS A 25 3.73 5.19 -6.13
C CYS A 25 2.22 5.15 -6.38
N ALA A 26 1.40 5.55 -5.40
CA ALA A 26 -0.06 5.58 -5.44
C ALA A 26 -0.76 4.21 -5.64
N ASN A 27 -0.02 3.10 -5.55
CA ASN A 27 -0.61 1.77 -5.63
C ASN A 27 -1.59 1.51 -4.47
N GLN A 28 -2.69 0.82 -4.76
CA GLN A 28 -3.66 0.36 -3.78
C GLN A 28 -3.21 -0.96 -3.14
N LEU A 29 -3.14 -0.99 -1.81
CA LEU A 29 -2.56 -2.07 -1.02
C LEU A 29 -3.55 -2.61 -0.01
N CYS A 30 -3.67 -3.93 0.12
CA CYS A 30 -4.42 -4.54 1.22
C CYS A 30 -3.63 -4.46 2.53
N ASP A 31 -4.30 -4.70 3.66
CA ASP A 31 -3.66 -4.78 4.99
C ASP A 31 -2.47 -5.77 5.05
N ASN A 32 -2.48 -6.83 4.24
CA ASN A 32 -1.41 -7.83 4.20
C ASN A 32 -0.19 -7.41 3.35
N CYS A 33 -0.34 -6.38 2.51
CA CYS A 33 0.68 -5.92 1.57
C CYS A 33 1.16 -4.50 1.84
N VAL A 34 0.55 -3.84 2.82
CA VAL A 34 0.92 -2.50 3.24
C VAL A 34 1.93 -2.56 4.39
N ASN A 35 2.99 -1.79 4.25
CA ASN A 35 3.91 -1.48 5.33
C ASN A 35 3.69 -0.03 5.76
N ILE A 36 3.45 0.19 7.05
CA ILE A 36 3.24 1.54 7.60
C ILE A 36 4.57 2.07 8.14
N CYS A 37 5.05 3.17 7.56
CA CYS A 37 6.17 3.91 8.13
C CYS A 37 5.64 4.82 9.25
N LEU A 38 5.90 4.47 10.51
CA LEU A 38 5.46 5.26 11.68
C LEU A 38 6.07 6.67 11.72
N HIS A 39 7.25 6.86 11.12
CA HIS A 39 7.91 8.17 11.09
C HIS A 39 7.21 9.13 10.11
N CYS A 40 6.82 8.64 8.94
CA CYS A 40 6.11 9.44 7.93
C CYS A 40 4.58 9.32 8.03
N ASN A 41 4.07 8.48 8.92
CA ASN A 41 2.67 8.09 9.03
C ASN A 41 2.05 7.70 7.66
N GLY A 42 2.83 6.99 6.84
CA GLY A 42 2.51 6.71 5.44
C GLY A 42 2.49 5.22 5.13
N ALA A 43 1.53 4.81 4.29
CA ALA A 43 1.42 3.46 3.75
C ALA A 43 2.35 3.27 2.55
N LEU A 44 3.07 2.15 2.50
CA LEU A 44 4.07 1.83 1.49
C LEU A 44 3.93 0.38 1.05
N CYS A 45 4.10 0.09 -0.24
CA CYS A 45 4.23 -1.29 -0.71
C CYS A 45 5.61 -1.85 -0.31
N ASP A 46 5.82 -3.17 -0.37
CA ASP A 46 7.09 -3.79 0.05
C ASP A 46 8.33 -3.21 -0.64
N GLY A 47 8.21 -2.92 -1.94
CA GLY A 47 9.29 -2.30 -2.73
C GLY A 47 9.61 -0.90 -2.24
N CYS A 48 8.60 -0.02 -2.23
CA CYS A 48 8.75 1.36 -1.75
C CYS A 48 9.19 1.42 -0.30
N TYR A 49 8.70 0.54 0.58
CA TYR A 49 9.09 0.51 1.99
C TYR A 49 10.58 0.19 2.16
N ARG A 50 11.11 -0.76 1.39
CA ARG A 50 12.53 -1.13 1.44
C ARG A 50 13.44 0.04 1.08
N ASP A 51 13.07 0.83 0.07
CA ASP A 51 13.86 1.99 -0.35
C ASP A 51 13.62 3.21 0.54
N HIS A 52 12.36 3.45 0.94
CA HIS A 52 11.99 4.49 1.88
C HIS A 52 12.74 4.32 3.21
N LYS A 53 12.79 3.11 3.78
CA LYS A 53 13.47 2.82 5.06
C LYS A 53 14.97 3.17 5.05
N LYS A 54 15.65 3.16 3.89
CA LYS A 54 17.07 3.55 3.81
C LYS A 54 17.27 5.06 3.95
N ASN A 55 16.27 5.84 3.52
CA ASN A 55 16.35 7.30 3.45
C ASN A 55 15.49 8.01 4.50
N CYS A 56 14.57 7.28 5.14
CA CYS A 56 13.73 7.75 6.23
C CYS A 56 14.60 7.95 7.48
N LYS A 57 14.76 9.20 7.90
CA LYS A 57 15.56 9.63 9.06
C LYS A 57 14.67 10.24 10.11
#